data_AF-A0A2S2NJN0-F1
#
_entry.id   AF-A0A2S2NJN0-F1
#
_cell.length_a   1.000
_cell.length_b   1.000
_cell.length_c   1.000
_cell.angle_alpha   90.00
_cell.angle_beta   90.00
_cell.angle_gamma   90.00
#
_symmetry.space_group_name_H-M   'P 1'
#
loop_
_entity.id
_entity.type
_entity.pdbx_description
1 polymer ?
#
loop_
_entity_poly.entity_id
_entity_poly.type
_entity_poly.pdbx_seq_one_letter_code
_entity_poly.pdbx_strand_id
1 'polypeptide(L)'
;MAQFKKRLEMRSGTDLIPLTQIYEEEARNFPETASNYTKYSAESFMRRARTSSLPKIPKTINDLANQFIAGNLNRYSVDGEAVYKGCVQDTNDKYSIVFASQSLICNA
;
A
#
# COMPACT_ATOMS: atom_id res chain seq x y z
N MET A 1 -16.59 -9.09 -17.87
CA MET A 1 -16.19 -9.74 -16.59
C MET A 1 -14.68 -9.79 -16.33
N ALA A 2 -13.86 -10.44 -17.18
CA ALA A 2 -12.41 -10.62 -16.90
C ALA A 2 -11.63 -9.30 -16.78
N GLN A 3 -11.89 -8.32 -17.67
CA GLN A 3 -11.22 -7.01 -17.63
C GLN A 3 -11.57 -6.21 -16.36
N PHE A 4 -12.85 -6.19 -15.97
CA PHE A 4 -13.31 -5.52 -14.75
C PHE A 4 -12.62 -6.08 -13.50
N LYS A 5 -12.58 -7.41 -13.34
CA LYS A 5 -11.87 -8.04 -12.22
C LYS A 5 -10.38 -7.72 -12.22
N LYS A 6 -9.72 -7.74 -13.38
CA LYS A 6 -8.28 -7.39 -13.50
C LYS A 6 -8.01 -5.94 -13.07
N ARG A 7 -8.88 -5.00 -13.44
CA ARG A 7 -8.80 -3.59 -13.02
C ARG A 7 -8.97 -3.44 -11.51
N LEU A 8 -9.99 -4.09 -10.95
CA LEU A 8 -10.22 -4.10 -9.51
C LEU A 8 -9.04 -4.69 -8.73
N GLU A 9 -8.47 -5.81 -9.22
CA GLU A 9 -7.31 -6.46 -8.61
C GLU A 9 -6.09 -5.54 -8.58
N MET A 10 -5.72 -4.99 -9.75
CA MET A 10 -4.59 -4.08 -9.89
C MET A 10 -4.75 -2.84 -9.00
N ARG A 11 -5.88 -2.13 -9.11
CA ARG A 11 -6.12 -0.90 -8.35
C ARG A 11 -6.19 -1.15 -6.86
N SER A 12 -6.77 -2.27 -6.42
CA SER A 12 -6.82 -2.59 -4.98
C SER A 12 -5.45 -2.86 -4.38
N GLY A 13 -4.52 -3.40 -5.16
CA GLY A 13 -3.14 -3.63 -4.72
C GLY A 13 -2.25 -2.38 -4.73
N THR A 14 -2.60 -1.37 -5.53
CA THR A 14 -1.73 -0.20 -5.77
C THR A 14 -2.27 1.07 -5.12
N ASP A 15 -3.58 1.32 -5.24
CA ASP A 15 -4.20 2.54 -4.76
C ASP A 15 -4.48 2.46 -3.25
N LEU A 16 -4.22 3.54 -2.52
CA LEU A 16 -4.44 3.66 -1.08
C LEU A 16 -5.83 4.21 -0.71
N ILE A 17 -6.73 4.33 -1.68
CA ILE A 17 -8.09 4.81 -1.49
C ILE A 17 -9.06 3.69 -1.01
N PRO A 18 -10.25 4.05 -0.49
CA PRO A 18 -11.25 3.06 -0.08
C PRO A 18 -11.66 2.11 -1.22
N LEU A 19 -11.86 0.83 -0.88
CA LEU A 19 -12.30 -0.20 -1.84
C LEU A 19 -13.64 0.13 -2.48
N THR A 20 -14.55 0.76 -1.72
CA THR A 20 -15.83 1.23 -2.22
C THR A 20 -15.67 2.22 -3.37
N GLN A 21 -14.74 3.16 -3.23
CA GLN A 21 -14.45 4.18 -4.25
C GLN A 21 -13.87 3.55 -5.52
N ILE A 22 -12.92 2.61 -5.39
CA ILE A 22 -12.36 1.87 -6.54
C ILE A 22 -13.48 1.14 -7.29
N TYR A 23 -14.36 0.46 -6.57
CA TYR A 23 -15.48 -0.25 -7.17
C TYR A 23 -16.43 0.69 -7.92
N GLU A 24 -16.81 1.82 -7.33
CA GLU A 24 -17.74 2.78 -7.93
C GLU A 24 -17.17 3.49 -9.16
N GLU A 25 -15.87 3.78 -9.17
CA GLU A 25 -15.16 4.31 -10.35
C GLU A 25 -15.11 3.28 -11.48
N GLU A 26 -14.71 2.04 -11.21
CA GLU A 26 -14.62 1.02 -12.25
C GLU A 26 -16.02 0.54 -12.70
N ALA A 27 -17.02 0.55 -11.83
CA ALA A 27 -18.41 0.19 -12.18
C ALA A 27 -19.02 1.20 -13.18
N ARG A 28 -18.65 2.47 -13.10
CA ARG A 28 -19.01 3.49 -14.11
C ARG A 28 -18.38 3.21 -15.47
N ASN A 29 -17.16 2.66 -15.48
CA ASN A 29 -16.46 2.30 -16.71
C ASN A 29 -16.94 0.96 -17.31
N PHE A 30 -17.52 0.06 -16.50
CA PHE A 30 -17.98 -1.27 -16.90
C PHE A 30 -19.40 -1.61 -16.38
N PRO A 31 -20.44 -0.84 -16.75
CA PRO A 31 -21.77 -0.95 -16.16
C PRO A 31 -22.43 -2.32 -16.37
N GLU A 32 -22.30 -2.92 -17.56
CA GLU A 32 -22.85 -4.24 -17.88
C GLU A 32 -22.23 -5.38 -17.05
N THR A 33 -20.97 -5.20 -16.63
CA THR A 33 -20.27 -6.20 -15.82
C THR A 33 -20.55 -5.98 -14.33
N ALA A 34 -20.65 -4.72 -13.90
CA ALA A 34 -20.96 -4.36 -12.52
C ALA A 34 -22.38 -4.78 -12.11
N SER A 35 -23.35 -4.75 -13.02
CA SER A 35 -24.70 -5.26 -12.75
C SER A 35 -24.73 -6.75 -12.41
N ASN A 36 -23.78 -7.51 -12.95
CA ASN A 36 -23.64 -8.96 -12.77
C ASN A 36 -22.62 -9.36 -11.70
N TYR A 37 -21.96 -8.40 -11.04
CA TYR A 37 -20.95 -8.65 -10.02
C TYR A 37 -21.26 -7.84 -8.77
N THR A 38 -21.73 -8.52 -7.72
CA THR A 38 -22.16 -7.83 -6.49
C THR A 38 -21.00 -7.08 -5.84
N LYS A 39 -21.31 -5.91 -5.25
CA LYS A 39 -20.34 -5.08 -4.53
C LYS A 39 -19.63 -5.87 -3.42
N TYR A 40 -20.34 -6.74 -2.70
CA TYR A 40 -19.77 -7.57 -1.64
C TYR A 40 -18.72 -8.57 -2.17
N SER A 41 -19.02 -9.26 -3.28
CA SER A 41 -18.07 -10.17 -3.92
C SER A 41 -16.85 -9.42 -4.45
N ALA A 42 -17.05 -8.23 -5.01
CA ALA A 42 -15.97 -7.37 -5.47
C ALA A 42 -15.08 -6.92 -4.29
N GLU A 43 -15.66 -6.42 -3.20
CA GLU A 43 -14.91 -5.99 -2.03
C GLU A 43 -14.09 -7.12 -1.41
N SER A 44 -14.65 -8.34 -1.30
CA SER A 44 -13.92 -9.50 -0.79
C SER A 44 -12.72 -9.84 -1.68
N PHE A 45 -12.91 -9.86 -2.99
CA PHE A 45 -11.85 -10.09 -3.98
C PHE A 45 -10.75 -9.02 -3.91
N MET A 46 -11.16 -7.76 -3.86
CA MET A 46 -10.28 -6.60 -3.77
C MET A 46 -9.50 -6.55 -2.46
N ARG A 47 -10.14 -6.90 -1.34
CA ARG A 47 -9.47 -7.02 -0.03
C ARG A 47 -8.38 -8.08 -0.09
N ARG A 48 -8.65 -9.24 -0.71
CA ARG A 48 -7.64 -10.28 -0.91
C ARG A 48 -6.47 -9.76 -1.73
N ALA A 49 -6.74 -9.14 -2.88
CA ALA A 49 -5.71 -8.57 -3.75
C ALA A 49 -4.83 -7.55 -3.02
N ARG A 50 -5.46 -6.64 -2.26
CA ARG A 50 -4.79 -5.65 -1.42
C ARG A 50 -3.89 -6.31 -0.38
N THR A 51 -4.41 -7.27 0.39
CA THR A 51 -3.62 -7.97 1.41
C THR A 51 -2.43 -8.72 0.79
N SER A 52 -2.60 -9.37 -0.37
CA SER A 52 -1.50 -10.07 -1.04
C SER A 52 -0.44 -9.13 -1.62
N SER A 53 -0.77 -7.86 -1.87
CA SER A 53 0.17 -6.85 -2.35
C SER A 53 0.99 -6.21 -1.22
N LEU A 54 0.59 -6.42 0.04
CA LEU A 54 1.31 -5.92 1.19
C LEU A 54 2.62 -6.71 1.35
N PRO A 55 3.72 -6.02 1.68
CA PRO A 55 4.95 -6.72 1.96
C PRO A 55 4.78 -7.58 3.21
N LYS A 56 5.53 -8.69 3.26
CA LYS A 56 5.53 -9.58 4.43
C LYS A 56 5.99 -8.78 5.64
N ILE A 57 5.34 -9.02 6.78
CA ILE A 57 5.75 -8.44 8.06
C ILE A 57 7.20 -8.86 8.31
N PRO A 58 8.14 -7.90 8.41
CA PRO A 58 9.54 -8.20 8.67
C PRO A 58 9.70 -8.84 10.05
N LYS A 59 10.61 -9.81 10.17
CA LYS A 59 10.86 -10.51 11.43
C LYS A 59 11.82 -9.76 12.34
N THR A 60 12.64 -8.89 11.75
CA THR A 60 13.63 -8.06 12.45
C THR A 60 13.56 -6.61 11.97
N ILE A 61 14.11 -5.70 12.78
CA ILE A 61 14.28 -4.29 12.39
C ILE A 61 15.14 -4.16 11.13
N ASN A 62 16.16 -5.01 10.98
CA ASN A 62 17.01 -5.03 9.79
C ASN A 62 16.24 -5.47 8.53
N ASP A 63 15.34 -6.47 8.65
CA ASP A 63 14.48 -6.86 7.53
C ASP A 63 13.55 -5.71 7.11
N LEU A 64 13.02 -4.95 8.08
CA LEU A 64 12.21 -3.77 7.81
C LEU A 64 13.02 -2.69 7.10
N ALA A 65 14.26 -2.45 7.54
CA ALA A 65 15.20 -1.54 6.89
C ALA A 65 15.47 -1.92 5.43
N ASN A 66 15.72 -3.21 5.16
CA ASN A 66 15.95 -3.72 3.81
C ASN A 66 14.73 -3.51 2.91
N GLN A 67 13.51 -3.64 3.44
CA GLN A 67 12.28 -3.33 2.68
C GLN A 67 12.14 -1.84 2.33
N PHE A 68 12.64 -0.94 3.20
CA PHE A 68 12.70 0.49 2.90
C PHE A 68 13.73 0.82 1.83
N ILE A 69 14.96 0.30 1.96
CA ILE A 69 16.05 0.51 1.00
C ILE A 69 15.65 -0.01 -0.40
N ALA A 70 14.98 -1.16 -0.46
CA ALA A 70 14.49 -1.74 -1.71
C ALA A 70 13.28 -0.98 -2.32
N GLY A 71 12.76 0.07 -1.66
CA GLY A 71 11.64 0.87 -2.15
C GLY A 71 10.27 0.21 -2.05
N ASN A 72 10.17 -0.98 -1.45
CA ASN A 72 8.92 -1.75 -1.33
C ASN A 72 7.84 -1.06 -0.46
N LEU A 73 8.27 -0.11 0.36
CA LEU A 73 7.47 0.67 1.30
C LEU A 73 7.30 2.15 0.89
N ASN A 74 7.71 2.52 -0.32
CA ASN A 74 7.59 3.90 -0.84
C ASN A 74 6.14 4.35 -1.09
N ARG A 75 5.19 3.41 -1.03
CA ARG A 75 3.76 3.71 -1.09
C ARG A 75 3.27 4.52 0.12
N TYR A 76 3.98 4.50 1.24
CA TYR A 76 3.58 5.21 2.46
C TYR A 76 4.26 6.59 2.53
N SER A 77 3.53 7.62 2.10
CA SER A 77 3.86 9.04 2.24
C SER A 77 3.13 9.68 3.42
N VAL A 78 3.69 10.77 3.94
CA VAL A 78 3.03 11.66 4.91
C VAL A 78 2.87 13.00 4.21
N ASP A 79 1.63 13.50 4.12
CA ASP A 79 1.28 14.77 3.46
C ASP A 79 1.81 14.91 2.02
N GLY A 80 1.87 13.80 1.29
CA GLY A 80 2.38 13.78 -0.09
C GLY A 80 3.91 13.77 -0.20
N GLU A 81 4.63 13.89 0.91
CA GLU A 81 6.09 13.78 0.93
C GLU A 81 6.56 12.36 1.21
N ALA A 82 7.64 11.97 0.52
CA ALA A 82 8.37 10.75 0.83
C ALA A 82 9.14 10.95 2.14
N VAL A 83 8.72 10.23 3.18
CA VAL A 83 9.49 10.16 4.43
C VAL A 83 10.78 9.40 4.16
N TYR A 84 11.94 10.00 4.47
CA TYR A 84 13.24 9.36 4.61
C TYR A 84 13.18 8.32 5.74
N LYS A 85 13.61 7.09 5.45
CA LYS A 85 13.53 5.97 6.38
C LYS A 85 14.83 5.19 6.33
N GLY A 86 15.64 5.31 7.38
CA GLY A 86 16.97 4.70 7.48
C GLY A 86 17.07 3.77 8.68
N CYS A 87 18.03 2.84 8.64
CA CYS A 87 18.37 1.98 9.78
C CYS A 87 19.79 2.26 10.22
N VAL A 88 19.97 2.41 11.52
CA VAL A 88 21.26 2.64 12.15
C VAL A 88 21.53 1.54 13.15
N GLN A 89 22.77 1.07 13.19
CA GLN A 89 23.27 0.11 14.16
C GLN A 89 24.12 0.87 15.19
N ASP A 90 23.84 0.68 16.48
CA ASP A 90 24.66 1.25 17.54
C ASP A 90 25.94 0.42 17.78
N THR A 91 26.81 0.88 18.67
CA THR A 91 28.07 0.19 19.02
C THR A 91 27.87 -1.13 19.77
N ASN A 92 26.62 -1.47 20.14
CA ASN A 92 26.24 -2.68 20.85
C ASN A 92 25.43 -3.64 19.94
N ASP A 93 25.53 -3.48 18.62
CA ASP A 93 24.82 -4.27 17.61
C ASP A 93 23.29 -4.19 17.68
N LYS A 94 22.73 -3.13 18.26
CA LYS A 94 21.29 -2.88 18.26
C LYS A 94 20.89 -2.00 17.09
N TYR A 95 19.79 -2.38 16.44
CA TYR A 95 19.25 -1.66 15.29
C TYR A 95 18.13 -0.70 15.70
N SER A 96 18.18 0.52 15.19
CA SER A 96 17.13 1.53 15.33
C SER A 96 16.67 2.00 13.95
N ILE A 97 15.39 2.36 13.83
CA ILE A 97 14.84 2.95 12.60
C ILE A 97 14.66 4.44 12.82
N VAL A 98 15.14 5.21 11.86
CA VAL A 98 14.98 6.66 11.80
C VAL A 98 13.94 6.99 10.73
N PHE A 99 12.89 7.68 11.11
CA PHE A 99 11.94 8.30 10.20
C PHE A 99 12.20 9.81 10.18
N ALA A 100 12.35 10.39 9.00
CA ALA A 100 12.49 11.82 8.82
C ALA A 100 11.71 12.27 7.58
N SER A 101 11.10 13.44 7.63
CA SER A 101 10.57 14.11 6.43
C SER A 101 10.86 15.60 6.56
N GLN A 102 10.82 16.32 5.44
CA GLN A 102 11.03 17.76 5.47
C GLN A 102 9.97 18.42 6.37
N SER A 103 8.71 17.99 6.26
CA SER A 103 7.62 18.40 7.15
C SER A 103 7.88 18.09 8.63
N LEU A 104 8.51 16.95 8.97
CA LEU A 104 8.84 16.61 10.37
C LEU A 104 10.00 17.44 10.91
N ILE A 105 10.98 17.78 10.07
CA ILE A 105 12.16 18.55 10.46
C ILE A 105 11.83 20.05 10.56
N CYS A 106 11.03 20.58 9.64
CA CYS A 106 10.69 22.00 9.60
C CYS A 106 9.63 22.42 10.62
N ASN A 107 8.85 21.46 11.15
CA ASN A 107 7.83 21.71 12.18
C ASN A 107 8.23 21.20 13.58
N ALA A 108 9.49 20.77 13.78
CA ALA A 108 10.04 20.39 15.08
C ALA A 108 10.68 21.60 15.79
#